data_AF-A0A0C3IVD6-F1
#
_entry.id   AF-A0A0C3IVD6-F1
#
_cell.length_a   1.000
_cell.length_b   1.000
_cell.length_c   1.000
_cell.angle_alpha   90.00
_cell.angle_beta   90.00
_cell.angle_gamma   90.00
#
_symmetry.space_group_name_H-M   'P 1'
#
loop_
_entity.id
_entity.type
_entity.pdbx_description
1 polymer ?
#
loop_
_entity_poly.entity_id
_entity_poly.type
_entity_poly.pdbx_seq_one_letter_code
_entity_poly.pdbx_strand_id
1 'polypeptide(L)'
;MNPAEQTLPPDPLAHRVDASTQRQAARLAEESFARLFRLSVAEGDAARLKGVEQLRVDLADWVSAAADPEAQALRLALLLSGMDQWGMAWSRAFGLVAIPALTELIGALRTGLDETAEARFLRHFEGISAVEENAIDFKVELRRGLHLALWHASIATEHRDEAMRLAGELGSQLLALARSMPVAGWRLVADALAFIQIRCLAEGLAAEGVAQEATQALFGALARELPAPQRDLVMAHSARAVMAWQQAGRASPQVH
;
A
#
# COMPACT_ATOMS: atom_id res chain seq x y z
N MET A 1 -29.83 -2.00 5.76
CA MET A 1 -28.37 -2.19 5.70
C MET A 1 -28.15 -3.52 4.99
N ASN A 2 -27.58 -3.50 3.78
CA ASN A 2 -27.47 -4.70 2.97
C ASN A 2 -26.27 -5.52 3.48
N PRO A 3 -26.40 -6.79 3.89
CA PRO A 3 -25.28 -7.58 4.43
C PRO A 3 -24.09 -7.72 3.48
N ALA A 4 -24.28 -7.46 2.19
CA ALA A 4 -23.22 -7.36 1.18
C ALA A 4 -22.23 -6.19 1.41
N GLU A 5 -22.57 -5.19 2.24
CA GLU A 5 -21.69 -4.04 2.51
C GLU A 5 -20.59 -4.30 3.55
N GLN A 6 -20.59 -5.46 4.25
CA GLN A 6 -19.84 -5.56 5.52
C GLN A 6 -18.55 -6.37 5.53
N THR A 7 -18.33 -7.37 4.68
CA THR A 7 -17.20 -8.29 4.91
C THR A 7 -16.29 -8.37 3.69
N LEU A 8 -15.00 -8.07 3.91
CA LEU A 8 -13.95 -8.47 2.98
C LEU A 8 -14.06 -9.98 2.74
N PRO A 9 -13.70 -10.48 1.54
CA PRO A 9 -13.77 -11.91 1.30
C PRO A 9 -12.88 -12.67 2.30
N PRO A 10 -13.27 -13.90 2.70
CA PRO A 10 -12.46 -14.69 3.62
C PRO A 10 -11.12 -15.01 2.97
N ASP A 11 -10.03 -14.80 3.71
CA ASP A 11 -8.70 -15.06 3.21
C ASP A 11 -8.32 -16.54 3.41
N PRO A 12 -8.14 -17.32 2.33
CA PRO A 12 -7.77 -18.72 2.44
C PRO A 12 -6.35 -18.92 3.00
N LEU A 13 -5.48 -17.90 3.01
CA LEU A 13 -4.12 -17.98 3.54
C LEU A 13 -4.02 -17.63 5.03
N ALA A 14 -5.11 -17.13 5.64
CA ALA A 14 -5.13 -16.70 7.04
C ALA A 14 -4.83 -17.84 8.04
N HIS A 15 -5.05 -19.11 7.66
CA HIS A 15 -4.70 -20.26 8.48
C HIS A 15 -3.19 -20.50 8.59
N ARG A 16 -2.38 -19.94 7.69
CA ARG A 16 -0.91 -20.07 7.69
C ARG A 16 -0.21 -18.84 8.22
N VAL A 17 -0.65 -17.68 7.78
CA VAL A 17 -0.17 -16.38 8.25
C VAL A 17 -1.39 -15.57 8.61
N ASP A 18 -1.60 -15.37 9.91
CA ASP A 18 -2.77 -14.71 10.44
C ASP A 18 -2.86 -13.23 10.01
N ALA A 19 -4.04 -12.65 10.18
CA ALA A 19 -4.31 -11.26 9.80
C ALA A 19 -3.34 -10.26 10.47
N SER A 20 -2.90 -10.55 11.69
CA SER A 20 -1.98 -9.68 12.43
C SER A 20 -0.59 -9.65 11.78
N THR A 21 -0.06 -10.83 11.43
CA THR A 21 1.23 -11.00 10.75
C THR A 21 1.18 -10.47 9.31
N GLN A 22 0.06 -10.63 8.61
CA GLN A 22 -0.11 -10.04 7.28
C GLN A 22 -0.03 -8.51 7.29
N ARG A 23 -0.73 -7.85 8.22
CA ARG A 23 -0.61 -6.39 8.38
C ARG A 23 0.79 -5.97 8.81
N GLN A 24 1.46 -6.78 9.64
CA GLN A 24 2.87 -6.55 9.98
C GLN A 24 3.77 -6.63 8.75
N ALA A 25 3.57 -7.60 7.85
CA ALA A 25 4.35 -7.72 6.61
C ALA A 25 4.20 -6.48 5.71
N ALA A 26 2.99 -5.92 5.61
CA ALA A 26 2.76 -4.68 4.86
C ALA A 26 3.53 -3.49 5.44
N ARG A 27 3.52 -3.32 6.77
CA ARG A 27 4.28 -2.26 7.46
C ARG A 27 5.79 -2.47 7.33
N LEU A 28 6.27 -3.69 7.50
CA LEU A 28 7.69 -4.02 7.29
C LEU A 28 8.12 -3.73 5.85
N ALA A 29 7.28 -4.01 4.85
CA ALA A 29 7.57 -3.69 3.47
C ALA A 29 7.68 -2.17 3.23
N GLU A 30 6.77 -1.37 3.80
CA GLU A 30 6.81 0.10 3.74
C GLU A 30 8.08 0.66 4.41
N GLU A 31 8.35 0.25 5.65
CA GLU A 31 9.51 0.69 6.43
C GLU A 31 10.84 0.32 5.74
N SER A 32 10.91 -0.92 5.23
CA SER A 32 12.04 -1.43 4.45
C SER A 32 12.25 -0.61 3.19
N PHE A 33 11.18 -0.39 2.42
CA PHE A 33 11.23 0.43 1.23
C PHE A 33 11.73 1.85 1.53
N ALA A 34 11.17 2.54 2.54
CA ALA A 34 11.57 3.89 2.91
C ALA A 34 13.04 3.98 3.35
N ARG A 35 13.57 2.95 4.01
CA ARG A 35 15.00 2.84 4.34
C ARG A 35 15.85 2.62 3.08
N LEU A 36 15.50 1.68 2.23
CA LEU A 36 16.23 1.34 1.00
C LEU A 36 16.24 2.49 0.00
N PHE A 37 15.13 3.21 -0.12
CA PHE A 37 15.05 4.40 -0.95
C PHE A 37 16.05 5.46 -0.50
N ARG A 38 16.11 5.78 0.80
CA ARG A 38 17.10 6.71 1.37
C ARG A 38 18.53 6.25 1.14
N LEU A 39 18.83 4.96 1.39
CA LEU A 39 20.15 4.38 1.10
C LEU A 39 20.53 4.49 -0.38
N SER A 40 19.55 4.48 -1.28
CA SER A 40 19.79 4.58 -2.73
C SER A 40 20.08 6.00 -3.21
N VAL A 41 19.51 7.02 -2.55
CA VAL A 41 19.58 8.41 -3.02
C VAL A 41 20.50 9.31 -2.18
N ALA A 42 20.80 8.95 -0.94
CA ALA A 42 21.53 9.81 -0.01
C ALA A 42 22.90 9.26 0.43
N GLU A 43 23.14 7.96 0.30
CA GLU A 43 24.31 7.30 0.88
C GLU A 43 25.31 6.81 -0.19
N GLY A 44 26.59 6.76 0.20
CA GLY A 44 27.63 6.13 -0.63
C GLY A 44 27.56 4.59 -0.59
N ASP A 45 28.22 3.95 -1.55
CA ASP A 45 28.15 2.48 -1.78
C ASP A 45 28.41 1.65 -0.51
N ALA A 46 29.43 1.98 0.27
CA ALA A 46 29.76 1.21 1.47
C ALA A 46 28.65 1.27 2.55
N ALA A 47 28.04 2.45 2.74
CA ALA A 47 26.94 2.64 3.67
C ALA A 47 25.66 1.96 3.17
N ARG A 48 25.38 2.05 1.86
CA ARG A 48 24.27 1.33 1.21
C ARG A 48 24.38 -0.17 1.43
N LEU A 49 25.50 -0.79 1.05
CA LEU A 49 25.70 -2.24 1.16
C LEU A 49 25.57 -2.74 2.59
N LYS A 50 26.15 -2.01 3.56
CA LYS A 50 25.99 -2.32 4.99
C LYS A 50 24.54 -2.22 5.45
N GLY A 51 23.83 -1.18 5.00
CA GLY A 51 22.42 -0.98 5.33
C GLY A 51 21.50 -2.05 4.75
N VAL A 52 21.76 -2.46 3.50
CA VAL A 52 21.06 -3.56 2.82
C VAL A 52 21.30 -4.88 3.55
N GLU A 53 22.54 -5.20 3.90
CA GLU A 53 22.87 -6.44 4.60
C GLU A 53 22.20 -6.52 5.99
N GLN A 54 22.18 -5.42 6.74
CA GLN A 54 21.47 -5.38 8.02
C GLN A 54 19.98 -5.69 7.83
N LEU A 55 19.34 -5.04 6.86
CA LEU A 55 17.92 -5.25 6.60
C LEU A 55 17.64 -6.67 6.10
N ARG A 56 18.54 -7.25 5.31
CA ARG A 56 18.46 -8.65 4.86
C ARG A 56 18.41 -9.61 6.05
N VAL A 57 19.29 -9.41 7.05
CA VAL A 57 19.32 -10.22 8.28
C VAL A 57 18.01 -10.05 9.06
N ASP A 58 17.61 -8.79 9.33
CA ASP A 58 16.40 -8.49 10.11
C ASP A 58 15.14 -9.15 9.49
N LEU A 59 15.01 -9.07 8.15
CA LEU A 59 13.88 -9.66 7.43
C LEU A 59 13.97 -11.20 7.37
N ALA A 60 15.16 -11.77 7.21
CA ALA A 60 15.36 -13.22 7.24
C ALA A 60 14.99 -13.80 8.61
N ASP A 61 15.36 -13.12 9.69
CA ASP A 61 15.00 -13.50 11.06
C ASP A 61 13.47 -13.49 11.24
N TRP A 62 12.79 -12.43 10.79
CA TRP A 62 11.32 -12.35 10.84
C TRP A 62 10.62 -13.44 10.01
N VAL A 63 11.16 -13.77 8.83
CA VAL A 63 10.66 -14.88 8.01
C VAL A 63 10.84 -16.20 8.73
N SER A 64 12.04 -16.48 9.26
CA SER A 64 12.39 -17.75 9.91
C SER A 64 11.56 -18.03 11.17
N ALA A 65 11.06 -16.99 11.83
CA ALA A 65 10.19 -17.07 13.00
C ALA A 65 8.78 -17.63 12.72
N ALA A 66 8.46 -18.03 11.48
CA ALA A 66 7.19 -18.70 11.18
C ALA A 66 7.22 -20.18 11.62
N ALA A 67 6.03 -20.75 11.85
CA ALA A 67 5.88 -22.08 12.45
C ALA A 67 6.38 -23.23 11.57
N ASP A 68 6.33 -23.07 10.24
CA ASP A 68 6.68 -24.11 9.28
C ASP A 68 7.20 -23.52 7.96
N PRO A 69 7.84 -24.33 7.08
CA PRO A 69 8.43 -23.86 5.83
C PRO A 69 7.44 -23.24 4.84
N GLU A 70 6.16 -23.60 4.87
CA GLU A 70 5.15 -23.00 4.01
C GLU A 70 4.73 -21.61 4.53
N ALA A 71 4.62 -21.45 5.84
CA ALA A 71 4.40 -20.15 6.46
C ALA A 71 5.62 -19.22 6.27
N GLN A 72 6.84 -19.75 6.32
CA GLN A 72 8.06 -19.01 5.98
C GLN A 72 8.03 -18.52 4.53
N ALA A 73 7.70 -19.39 3.58
CA ALA A 73 7.57 -19.03 2.17
C ALA A 73 6.50 -17.96 1.93
N LEU A 74 5.34 -18.07 2.61
CA LEU A 74 4.29 -17.05 2.52
C LEU A 74 4.72 -15.71 3.13
N ARG A 75 5.40 -15.70 4.28
CA ARG A 75 5.97 -14.47 4.87
C ARG A 75 6.94 -13.78 3.93
N LEU A 76 7.85 -14.53 3.31
CA LEU A 76 8.78 -14.00 2.32
C LEU A 76 8.04 -13.45 1.09
N ALA A 77 7.03 -14.16 0.60
CA ALA A 77 6.20 -13.71 -0.50
C ALA A 77 5.48 -12.38 -0.22
N LEU A 78 4.94 -12.20 0.99
CA LEU A 78 4.31 -10.94 1.41
C LEU A 78 5.32 -9.78 1.43
N LEU A 79 6.51 -9.98 2.03
CA LEU A 79 7.55 -8.95 2.09
C LEU A 79 8.02 -8.53 0.70
N LEU A 80 8.38 -9.50 -0.14
CA LEU A 80 8.86 -9.21 -1.49
C LEU A 80 7.76 -8.59 -2.36
N SER A 81 6.52 -9.07 -2.24
CA SER A 81 5.38 -8.49 -2.99
C SER A 81 5.12 -7.05 -2.56
N GLY A 82 5.21 -6.75 -1.26
CA GLY A 82 5.01 -5.39 -0.75
C GLY A 82 6.11 -4.45 -1.23
N MET A 83 7.38 -4.84 -1.05
CA MET A 83 8.53 -4.02 -1.44
C MET A 83 8.59 -3.78 -2.95
N ASP A 84 8.26 -4.78 -3.77
CA ASP A 84 8.16 -4.63 -5.22
C ASP A 84 7.08 -3.63 -5.62
N GLN A 85 5.91 -3.69 -4.98
CA GLN A 85 4.82 -2.75 -5.25
C GLN A 85 5.16 -1.30 -4.85
N TRP A 86 5.82 -1.10 -3.70
CA TRP A 86 6.36 0.21 -3.32
C TRP A 86 7.41 0.69 -4.32
N GLY A 87 8.36 -0.16 -4.70
CA GLY A 87 9.39 0.14 -5.68
C GLY A 87 8.83 0.57 -7.03
N MET A 88 7.87 -0.18 -7.56
CA MET A 88 7.19 0.13 -8.82
C MET A 88 6.41 1.44 -8.73
N ALA A 89 5.64 1.65 -7.66
CA ALA A 89 4.85 2.87 -7.48
C ALA A 89 5.75 4.11 -7.46
N TRP A 90 6.84 4.10 -6.69
CA TRP A 90 7.77 5.24 -6.62
C TRP A 90 8.54 5.45 -7.92
N SER A 91 8.95 4.36 -8.57
CA SER A 91 9.66 4.46 -9.84
C SER A 91 8.80 5.10 -10.93
N ARG A 92 7.50 4.76 -10.99
CA ARG A 92 6.55 5.41 -11.92
C ARG A 92 6.28 6.86 -11.53
N ALA A 93 5.98 7.09 -10.25
CA ALA A 93 5.62 8.39 -9.71
C ALA A 93 6.72 9.45 -9.94
N PHE A 94 7.99 9.06 -9.77
CA PHE A 94 9.15 9.95 -9.86
C PHE A 94 10.02 9.75 -11.12
N GLY A 95 9.62 8.86 -12.04
CA GLY A 95 10.38 8.58 -13.26
C GLY A 95 11.76 7.98 -13.00
N LEU A 96 11.89 7.15 -11.97
CA LEU A 96 13.17 6.53 -11.58
C LEU A 96 13.48 5.33 -12.47
N VAL A 97 14.75 5.21 -12.88
CA VAL A 97 15.23 4.04 -13.63
C VAL A 97 15.41 2.83 -12.71
N ALA A 98 15.91 3.05 -11.50
CA ALA A 98 16.18 2.00 -10.53
C ALA A 98 16.22 2.54 -9.10
N ILE A 99 16.02 1.64 -8.15
CA ILE A 99 16.30 1.83 -6.72
C ILE A 99 17.34 0.76 -6.35
N PRO A 100 18.65 1.07 -6.44
CA PRO A 100 19.72 0.07 -6.31
C PRO A 100 19.64 -0.77 -5.04
N ALA A 101 19.47 -0.15 -3.87
CA ALA A 101 19.41 -0.87 -2.59
C ALA A 101 18.24 -1.86 -2.55
N LEU A 102 17.10 -1.50 -3.15
CA LEU A 102 15.93 -2.37 -3.24
C LEU A 102 16.22 -3.60 -4.10
N THR A 103 16.86 -3.40 -5.25
CA THR A 103 17.23 -4.49 -6.16
C THR A 103 18.25 -5.44 -5.50
N GLU A 104 19.25 -4.87 -4.81
CA GLU A 104 20.25 -5.62 -4.04
C GLU A 104 19.58 -6.48 -2.95
N LEU A 105 18.66 -5.90 -2.15
CA LEU A 105 17.96 -6.64 -1.10
C LEU A 105 17.09 -7.77 -1.64
N ILE A 106 16.28 -7.51 -2.68
CA ILE A 106 15.40 -8.52 -3.29
C ILE A 106 16.24 -9.69 -3.82
N GLY A 107 17.37 -9.40 -4.49
CA GLY A 107 18.29 -10.41 -4.97
C GLY A 107 18.90 -11.23 -3.84
N ALA A 108 19.33 -10.58 -2.76
CA ALA A 108 19.97 -11.24 -1.63
C ALA A 108 19.00 -12.15 -0.85
N LEU A 109 17.73 -11.75 -0.68
CA LEU A 109 16.71 -12.57 -0.03
C LEU A 109 16.35 -13.83 -0.84
N ARG A 110 16.40 -13.77 -2.18
CA ARG A 110 16.10 -14.92 -3.04
C ARG A 110 17.29 -15.86 -3.25
N THR A 111 18.51 -15.31 -3.32
CA THR A 111 19.74 -16.11 -3.55
C THR A 111 19.96 -17.16 -2.45
N GLY A 112 19.45 -16.93 -1.24
CA GLY A 112 19.56 -17.87 -0.12
C GLY A 112 18.60 -19.06 -0.15
N LEU A 113 17.67 -19.15 -1.12
CA LEU A 113 16.68 -20.22 -1.17
C LEU A 113 17.20 -21.44 -1.94
N ASP A 114 16.94 -22.63 -1.40
CA ASP A 114 17.08 -23.88 -2.17
C ASP A 114 15.92 -24.04 -3.17
N GLU A 115 16.03 -25.03 -4.07
CA GLU A 115 15.03 -25.29 -5.11
C GLU A 115 13.61 -25.50 -4.55
N THR A 116 13.49 -26.15 -3.39
CA THR A 116 12.19 -26.44 -2.78
C THR A 116 11.59 -25.18 -2.16
N ALA A 117 12.40 -24.41 -1.43
CA ALA A 117 12.02 -23.15 -0.83
C ALA A 117 11.62 -22.11 -1.89
N GLU A 118 12.39 -22.00 -2.98
CA GLU A 118 12.09 -21.13 -4.12
C GLU A 118 10.75 -21.52 -4.76
N ALA A 119 10.49 -22.81 -4.99
CA ALA A 119 9.23 -23.26 -5.56
C ALA A 119 8.03 -22.97 -4.64
N ARG A 120 8.19 -23.06 -3.32
CA ARG A 120 7.14 -22.66 -2.35
C ARG A 120 6.90 -21.16 -2.39
N PHE A 121 7.97 -20.38 -2.36
CA PHE A 121 7.93 -18.92 -2.42
C PHE A 121 7.19 -18.45 -3.68
N LEU A 122 7.56 -18.95 -4.86
CA LEU A 122 6.96 -18.54 -6.14
C LEU A 122 5.45 -18.79 -6.17
N ARG A 123 4.98 -19.96 -5.68
CA ARG A 123 3.54 -20.25 -5.61
C ARG A 123 2.77 -19.22 -4.77
N HIS A 124 3.30 -18.85 -3.60
CA HIS A 124 2.66 -17.84 -2.76
C HIS A 124 2.77 -16.45 -3.38
N PHE A 125 3.91 -16.08 -3.93
CA PHE A 125 4.15 -14.78 -4.55
C PHE A 125 3.21 -14.51 -5.73
N GLU A 126 3.05 -15.48 -6.63
CA GLU A 126 2.10 -15.41 -7.74
C GLU A 126 0.65 -15.45 -7.22
N GLY A 127 0.36 -16.32 -6.26
CA GLY A 127 -0.97 -16.49 -5.68
C GLY A 127 -1.50 -15.23 -5.01
N ILE A 128 -0.64 -14.43 -4.36
CA ILE A 128 -1.04 -13.15 -3.74
C ILE A 128 -1.60 -12.20 -4.81
N SER A 129 -0.97 -12.10 -5.98
CA SER A 129 -1.42 -11.17 -7.04
C SER A 129 -2.57 -11.70 -7.86
N ALA A 130 -2.61 -13.02 -8.10
CA ALA A 130 -3.57 -13.65 -9.00
C ALA A 130 -4.98 -13.83 -8.38
N VAL A 131 -5.06 -14.04 -7.06
CA VAL A 131 -6.32 -14.29 -6.36
C VAL A 131 -6.60 -13.12 -5.44
N GLU A 132 -7.73 -12.44 -5.66
CA GLU A 132 -8.14 -11.25 -4.92
C GLU A 132 -8.11 -11.45 -3.39
N GLU A 133 -8.57 -12.60 -2.94
CA GLU A 133 -8.89 -12.94 -1.55
C GLU A 133 -7.63 -13.34 -0.75
N ASN A 134 -6.61 -13.83 -1.45
CA ASN A 134 -5.35 -14.23 -0.86
C ASN A 134 -4.69 -13.03 -0.16
N ALA A 135 -4.37 -13.20 1.12
CA ALA A 135 -3.70 -12.20 1.93
C ALA A 135 -4.44 -10.83 1.95
N ILE A 136 -5.77 -10.85 2.10
CA ILE A 136 -6.59 -9.64 1.98
C ILE A 136 -6.19 -8.57 3.01
N ASP A 137 -5.85 -8.96 4.24
CA ASP A 137 -5.41 -8.05 5.30
C ASP A 137 -4.08 -7.36 4.94
N PHE A 138 -3.15 -8.09 4.35
CA PHE A 138 -1.91 -7.53 3.82
C PHE A 138 -2.19 -6.53 2.70
N LYS A 139 -3.03 -6.87 1.72
CA LYS A 139 -3.37 -5.99 0.60
C LYS A 139 -4.02 -4.70 1.06
N VAL A 140 -4.96 -4.78 2.00
CA VAL A 140 -5.64 -3.62 2.57
C VAL A 140 -4.63 -2.68 3.24
N GLU A 141 -3.78 -3.21 4.11
CA GLU A 141 -2.78 -2.40 4.83
C GLU A 141 -1.74 -1.80 3.86
N LEU A 142 -1.22 -2.61 2.93
CA LEU A 142 -0.25 -2.19 1.93
C LEU A 142 -0.80 -1.04 1.06
N ARG A 143 -2.02 -1.21 0.53
CA ARG A 143 -2.66 -0.20 -0.33
C ARG A 143 -2.94 1.08 0.43
N ARG A 144 -3.35 1.00 1.69
CA ARG A 144 -3.55 2.18 2.53
C ARG A 144 -2.26 3.00 2.65
N GLY A 145 -1.15 2.37 3.06
CA GLY A 145 0.13 3.06 3.20
C GLY A 145 0.61 3.66 1.88
N LEU A 146 0.58 2.86 0.82
CA LEU A 146 1.07 3.24 -0.51
C LEU A 146 0.27 4.41 -1.10
N HIS A 147 -1.06 4.34 -1.08
CA HIS A 147 -1.91 5.40 -1.61
C HIS A 147 -1.77 6.71 -0.83
N LEU A 148 -1.70 6.64 0.50
CA LEU A 148 -1.54 7.82 1.34
C LEU A 148 -0.17 8.47 1.14
N ALA A 149 0.89 7.67 1.00
CA ALA A 149 2.22 8.20 0.75
C ALA A 149 2.32 8.88 -0.63
N LEU A 150 1.69 8.33 -1.69
CA LEU A 150 1.59 9.01 -3.00
C LEU A 150 0.77 10.30 -2.91
N TRP A 151 -0.36 10.28 -2.19
CA TRP A 151 -1.15 11.50 -1.98
C TRP A 151 -0.34 12.55 -1.22
N HIS A 152 0.33 12.17 -0.12
CA HIS A 152 1.20 13.06 0.65
C HIS A 152 2.30 13.67 -0.21
N ALA A 153 2.96 12.87 -1.06
CA ALA A 153 3.94 13.39 -2.00
C ALA A 153 3.31 14.41 -2.98
N SER A 154 2.11 14.14 -3.49
CA SER A 154 1.41 15.03 -4.43
C SER A 154 1.07 16.39 -3.84
N ILE A 155 0.80 16.47 -2.53
CA ILE A 155 0.43 17.71 -1.85
C ILE A 155 1.63 18.42 -1.20
N ALA A 156 2.77 17.74 -1.07
CA ALA A 156 3.98 18.29 -0.46
C ALA A 156 4.87 19.03 -1.45
N THR A 157 4.76 18.73 -2.75
CA THR A 157 5.50 19.46 -3.79
C THR A 157 4.85 20.81 -4.10
N GLU A 158 5.69 21.84 -4.32
CA GLU A 158 5.26 23.16 -4.77
C GLU A 158 5.13 23.24 -6.31
N HIS A 159 5.59 22.20 -7.02
CA HIS A 159 5.58 22.17 -8.47
C HIS A 159 4.28 21.55 -8.99
N ARG A 160 3.46 22.37 -9.65
CA ARG A 160 2.16 21.94 -10.20
C ARG A 160 2.24 20.69 -11.08
N ASP A 161 3.19 20.63 -12.01
CA ASP A 161 3.31 19.48 -12.92
C ASP A 161 3.69 18.20 -12.18
N GLU A 162 4.51 18.30 -11.14
CA GLU A 162 4.86 17.16 -10.29
C GLU A 162 3.65 16.71 -9.46
N ALA A 163 2.94 17.64 -8.82
CA ALA A 163 1.72 17.36 -8.06
C ALA A 163 0.68 16.62 -8.94
N MET A 164 0.45 17.10 -10.16
CA MET A 164 -0.49 16.48 -11.10
C MET A 164 -0.04 15.10 -11.57
N ARG A 165 1.26 14.89 -11.81
CA ARG A 165 1.79 13.55 -12.14
C ARG A 165 1.59 12.57 -10.99
N LEU A 166 1.92 12.97 -9.76
CA LEU A 166 1.76 12.14 -8.57
C LEU A 166 0.29 11.80 -8.30
N ALA A 167 -0.60 12.79 -8.40
CA ALA A 167 -2.05 12.57 -8.31
C ALA A 167 -2.57 11.67 -9.43
N GLY A 168 -2.06 11.82 -10.65
CA GLY A 168 -2.41 10.97 -11.79
C GLY A 168 -1.97 9.51 -11.62
N GLU A 169 -0.77 9.26 -11.08
CA GLU A 169 -0.30 7.91 -10.75
C GLU A 169 -1.18 7.28 -9.66
N LEU A 170 -1.49 8.02 -8.58
CA LEU A 170 -2.41 7.55 -7.55
C LEU A 170 -3.79 7.21 -8.13
N GLY A 171 -4.36 8.09 -8.95
CA GLY A 171 -5.63 7.84 -9.64
C GLY A 171 -5.59 6.57 -10.50
N SER A 172 -4.51 6.39 -11.26
CA SER A 172 -4.31 5.20 -12.11
C SER A 172 -4.24 3.91 -11.29
N GLN A 173 -3.57 3.94 -10.13
CA GLN A 173 -3.49 2.79 -9.23
C GLN A 173 -4.84 2.46 -8.59
N LEU A 174 -5.61 3.47 -8.16
CA LEU A 174 -6.95 3.27 -7.62
C LEU A 174 -7.91 2.68 -8.68
N LEU A 175 -7.84 3.14 -9.93
CA LEU A 175 -8.61 2.57 -11.04
C LEU A 175 -8.16 1.15 -11.40
N ALA A 176 -6.86 0.86 -11.35
CA ALA A 176 -6.35 -0.49 -11.56
C ALA A 176 -6.82 -1.43 -10.44
N LEU A 177 -6.79 -0.99 -9.19
CA LEU A 177 -7.26 -1.75 -8.03
C LEU A 177 -8.74 -2.10 -8.14
N ALA A 178 -9.58 -1.12 -8.48
CA ALA A 178 -11.01 -1.32 -8.72
C ALA A 178 -11.31 -2.37 -9.80
N ARG A 179 -10.41 -2.55 -10.77
CA ARG A 179 -10.53 -3.54 -11.86
C ARG A 179 -9.96 -4.90 -11.51
N SER A 180 -8.82 -4.94 -10.81
CA SER A 180 -8.15 -6.21 -10.46
C SER A 180 -8.78 -6.91 -9.26
N MET A 181 -9.56 -6.19 -8.46
CA MET A 181 -10.27 -6.69 -7.29
C MET A 181 -11.78 -6.39 -7.43
N PRO A 182 -12.53 -7.14 -8.25
CA PRO A 182 -13.94 -6.88 -8.51
C PRO A 182 -14.84 -6.97 -7.26
N VAL A 183 -14.46 -7.73 -6.24
CA VAL A 183 -15.29 -7.93 -5.04
C VAL A 183 -15.07 -6.83 -4.00
N ALA A 184 -13.81 -6.56 -3.66
CA ALA A 184 -13.37 -5.72 -2.56
C ALA A 184 -12.63 -4.44 -3.02
N GLY A 185 -12.14 -4.38 -4.26
CA GLY A 185 -11.31 -3.26 -4.74
C GLY A 185 -12.00 -1.91 -4.65
N TRP A 186 -13.29 -1.84 -4.95
CA TRP A 186 -14.08 -0.62 -4.78
C TRP A 186 -14.06 -0.10 -3.34
N ARG A 187 -14.06 -1.00 -2.35
CA ARG A 187 -14.03 -0.61 -0.94
C ARG A 187 -12.68 -0.03 -0.55
N LEU A 188 -11.58 -0.62 -1.01
CA LEU A 188 -10.24 -0.08 -0.76
C LEU A 188 -10.06 1.30 -1.41
N VAL A 189 -10.66 1.52 -2.59
CA VAL A 189 -10.70 2.86 -3.20
C VAL A 189 -11.51 3.83 -2.33
N ALA A 190 -12.68 3.43 -1.85
CA ALA A 190 -13.50 4.26 -0.97
C ALA A 190 -12.79 4.61 0.34
N ASP A 191 -12.09 3.64 0.94
CA ASP A 191 -11.30 3.86 2.15
C ASP A 191 -10.18 4.88 1.89
N ALA A 192 -9.46 4.77 0.77
CA ALA A 192 -8.42 5.72 0.41
C ALA A 192 -8.97 7.16 0.28
N LEU A 193 -10.12 7.33 -0.38
CA LEU A 193 -10.79 8.63 -0.48
C LEU A 193 -11.22 9.16 0.88
N ALA A 194 -11.79 8.30 1.73
CA ALA A 194 -12.22 8.68 3.07
C ALA A 194 -11.04 9.16 3.91
N PHE A 195 -9.91 8.44 3.88
CA PHE A 195 -8.71 8.85 4.60
C PHE A 195 -8.20 10.20 4.10
N ILE A 196 -8.11 10.42 2.79
CA ILE A 196 -7.70 11.71 2.23
C ILE A 196 -8.64 12.84 2.71
N GLN A 197 -9.95 12.64 2.61
CA GLN A 197 -10.95 13.62 3.06
C GLN A 197 -10.82 13.94 4.56
N ILE A 198 -10.62 12.92 5.39
CA ILE A 198 -10.41 13.08 6.83
C ILE A 198 -9.15 13.91 7.10
N ARG A 199 -8.03 13.63 6.42
CA ARG A 199 -6.78 14.39 6.60
C ARG A 199 -6.91 15.84 6.15
N CYS A 200 -7.62 16.10 5.05
CA CYS A 200 -7.96 17.47 4.64
C CYS A 200 -8.76 18.22 5.71
N LEU A 201 -9.73 17.55 6.34
CA LEU A 201 -10.60 18.16 7.36
C LEU A 201 -9.92 18.30 8.74
N ALA A 202 -9.12 17.32 9.13
CA ALA A 202 -8.52 17.25 10.46
C ALA A 202 -7.24 18.11 10.58
N GLU A 203 -6.43 18.12 9.53
CA GLU A 203 -5.09 18.73 9.53
C GLU A 203 -4.99 19.95 8.62
N GLY A 204 -6.07 20.32 7.92
CA GLY A 204 -6.06 21.43 6.96
C GLY A 204 -5.18 21.16 5.74
N LEU A 205 -4.81 19.91 5.48
CA LEU A 205 -4.00 19.53 4.33
C LEU A 205 -4.73 19.78 3.01
N ALA A 206 -4.00 20.24 2.00
CA ALA A 206 -4.55 20.54 0.67
C ALA A 206 -5.74 21.54 0.69
N ALA A 207 -5.73 22.49 1.64
CA ALA A 207 -6.78 23.51 1.74
C ALA A 207 -6.71 24.55 0.61
N GLU A 208 -5.53 24.81 0.05
CA GLU A 208 -5.32 25.82 -0.99
C GLU A 208 -4.20 25.44 -1.97
N GLY A 209 -4.07 26.24 -3.03
CA GLY A 209 -2.97 26.17 -4.00
C GLY A 209 -2.90 24.86 -4.79
N VAL A 210 -1.67 24.49 -5.16
CA VAL A 210 -1.37 23.30 -5.98
C VAL A 210 -1.86 22.02 -5.31
N ALA A 211 -1.74 21.92 -3.98
CA ALA A 211 -2.19 20.76 -3.21
C ALA A 211 -3.71 20.55 -3.31
N GLN A 212 -4.49 21.62 -3.21
CA GLN A 212 -5.93 21.58 -3.40
C GLN A 212 -6.29 21.18 -4.83
N GLU A 213 -5.62 21.78 -5.81
CA GLU A 213 -5.85 21.48 -7.22
C GLU A 213 -5.59 20.00 -7.53
N ALA A 214 -4.47 19.44 -7.04
CA ALA A 214 -4.10 18.05 -7.28
C ALA A 214 -5.11 17.08 -6.64
N THR A 215 -5.55 17.40 -5.41
CA THR A 215 -6.56 16.59 -4.72
C THR A 215 -7.91 16.64 -5.43
N GLN A 216 -8.35 17.81 -5.90
CA GLN A 216 -9.58 17.94 -6.68
C GLN A 216 -9.48 17.22 -8.03
N ALA A 217 -8.33 17.30 -8.72
CA ALA A 217 -8.09 16.61 -9.98
C ALA A 217 -8.16 15.08 -9.81
N LEU A 218 -7.57 14.55 -8.74
CA LEU A 218 -7.65 13.12 -8.38
C LEU A 218 -9.11 12.67 -8.21
N PHE A 219 -9.89 13.37 -7.38
CA PHE A 219 -11.27 12.99 -7.09
C PHE A 219 -12.15 13.15 -8.34
N GLY A 220 -11.95 14.23 -9.11
CA GLY A 220 -12.63 14.47 -10.37
C GLY A 220 -12.34 13.40 -11.42
N ALA A 221 -11.09 12.94 -11.53
CA ALA A 221 -10.72 11.84 -12.41
C ALA A 221 -11.42 10.55 -12.00
N LEU A 222 -11.39 10.17 -10.72
CA LEU A 222 -12.06 8.95 -10.24
C LEU A 222 -13.58 9.00 -10.45
N ALA A 223 -14.20 10.17 -10.26
CA ALA A 223 -15.63 10.35 -10.51
C ALA A 223 -16.02 10.20 -12.00
N ARG A 224 -15.10 10.50 -12.92
CA ARG A 224 -15.32 10.35 -14.37
C ARG A 224 -15.02 8.93 -14.87
N GLU A 225 -13.93 8.32 -14.39
CA GLU A 225 -13.39 7.09 -14.96
C GLU A 225 -13.95 5.80 -14.32
N LEU A 226 -14.49 5.87 -13.10
CA LEU A 226 -15.13 4.70 -12.48
C LEU A 226 -16.48 4.39 -13.15
N PRO A 227 -16.82 3.09 -13.35
CA PRO A 227 -18.15 2.69 -13.79
C PRO A 227 -19.23 3.25 -12.85
N ALA A 228 -20.33 3.81 -13.38
CA ALA A 228 -21.31 4.54 -12.57
C ALA A 228 -21.82 3.77 -11.32
N PRO A 229 -22.18 2.47 -11.39
CA PRO A 229 -22.60 1.73 -10.20
C PRO A 229 -21.50 1.64 -9.13
N GLN A 230 -20.25 1.45 -9.56
CA GLN A 230 -19.10 1.34 -8.67
C GLN A 230 -18.72 2.70 -8.08
N ARG A 231 -18.73 3.76 -8.91
CA ARG A 231 -18.51 5.13 -8.47
C ARG A 231 -19.48 5.52 -7.36
N ASP A 232 -20.77 5.22 -7.52
CA ASP A 232 -21.79 5.60 -6.55
C ASP A 232 -21.59 4.85 -5.22
N LEU A 233 -21.18 3.57 -5.26
CA LEU A 233 -20.78 2.80 -4.08
C LEU A 233 -19.56 3.41 -3.38
N VAL A 234 -18.51 3.72 -4.13
CA VAL A 234 -17.26 4.32 -3.64
C VAL A 234 -17.56 5.64 -2.93
N MET A 235 -18.26 6.55 -3.60
CA MET A 235 -18.56 7.88 -3.06
C MET A 235 -19.46 7.80 -1.83
N ALA A 236 -20.49 6.94 -1.86
CA ALA A 236 -21.39 6.77 -0.72
C ALA A 236 -20.66 6.17 0.49
N HIS A 237 -19.78 5.19 0.29
CA HIS A 237 -19.01 4.59 1.38
C HIS A 237 -17.99 5.57 1.96
N SER A 238 -17.26 6.28 1.10
CA SER A 238 -16.30 7.32 1.52
C SER A 238 -16.98 8.40 2.37
N ALA A 239 -18.12 8.93 1.89
CA ALA A 239 -18.89 9.92 2.62
C ALA A 239 -19.40 9.41 3.98
N ARG A 240 -19.89 8.16 4.04
CA ARG A 240 -20.32 7.54 5.31
C ARG A 240 -19.16 7.44 6.31
N ALA A 241 -17.97 7.04 5.87
CA ALA A 241 -16.80 6.94 6.72
C ALA A 241 -16.39 8.31 7.29
N VAL A 242 -16.37 9.36 6.46
CA VAL A 242 -16.09 10.74 6.91
C VAL A 242 -17.14 11.23 7.92
N MET A 243 -18.43 11.00 7.65
CA MET A 243 -19.51 11.37 8.57
C MET A 243 -19.40 10.64 9.91
N ALA A 244 -19.11 9.34 9.91
CA ALA A 244 -18.93 8.55 11.13
C ALA A 244 -17.74 9.07 11.95
N TRP A 245 -16.63 9.40 11.30
CA TRP A 245 -15.46 10.02 11.94
C TRP A 245 -15.82 11.38 12.59
N GLN A 246 -16.53 12.26 11.87
CA GLN A 246 -16.96 13.55 12.43
C GLN A 246 -17.90 13.38 13.64
N GLN A 247 -18.81 12.41 13.59
CA GLN A 247 -19.72 12.12 14.70
C GLN A 247 -18.96 11.59 15.92
N ALA A 248 -17.99 10.70 15.73
CA ALA A 248 -17.13 10.20 16.81
C ALA A 248 -16.28 11.33 17.44
N GLY A 249 -15.78 12.26 16.64
CA GLY A 249 -15.05 13.43 17.12
C GLY A 249 -15.94 14.38 17.94
N ARG A 250 -17.21 14.56 17.56
CA ARG A 250 -18.19 15.37 18.34
C ARG A 250 -18.66 14.68 19.61
N ALA A 251 -18.68 13.35 19.64
CA ALA A 251 -19.08 12.55 20.78
C ALA A 251 -17.99 12.42 21.86
N SER A 252 -16.79 12.96 21.63
CA SER A 252 -15.71 13.07 22.61
C SER A 252 -15.61 14.52 23.09
N PRO A 253 -16.34 14.92 24.15
CA PRO A 253 -16.15 16.25 24.72
C PRO A 253 -14.75 16.34 25.31
N GLN A 254 -14.04 17.44 25.03
CA GLN A 254 -12.87 17.83 25.81
C GLN A 254 -13.26 17.87 27.29
N VAL A 255 -12.68 16.98 28.08
CA VAL A 255 -12.64 17.14 29.53
C VAL A 255 -11.67 18.30 29.78
N HIS A 256 -12.23 19.47 30.05
CA HIS A 256 -11.50 20.66 30.50
C HIS A 256 -10.92 20.47 31.90
#